data_AF-A0A2I0VYY0-F1
#
_entry.id   AF-A0A2I0VYY0-F1
#
_cell.length_a   1.000
_cell.length_b   1.000
_cell.length_c   1.000
_cell.angle_alpha   90.00
_cell.angle_beta   90.00
_cell.angle_gamma   90.00
#
_symmetry.space_group_name_H-M   'P 1'
#
loop_
_entity.id
_entity.type
_entity.pdbx_description
1 polymer ?
#
loop_
_entity_poly.entity_id
_entity_poly.type
_entity_poly.pdbx_seq_one_letter_code
_entity_poly.pdbx_strand_id
1 'polypeptide(L)'
;MDGGAGQYTQRTVEEVFRDYKARRAAVIKALTTDVDEFFQLCDPEKENLCLYGHPNEQWEVSLPSEEVPPEIPDPALGINFARDGMQEKDWLALVAVHSDAWLLSVAFYFGARFGFDKTCRKRLFSMINELPTVYEVLNGKNKIRTAVNNNSNNKSKSNLKVKSSETLPKNPKVGQPQEEDEGLDEENEHGETLCGSCGENYAADEFWICCDICEKWFHGKCVKITPARAEHIKQYKCPTCSSNKRVRPS
;
A
#
# COMPACT_ATOMS: atom_id res chain seq x y z
N MET A 1 7.33 22.04 39.81
CA MET A 1 7.10 21.91 38.37
C MET A 1 7.24 20.44 38.06
N ASP A 2 6.12 19.71 38.16
CA ASP A 2 6.08 18.27 37.93
C ASP A 2 5.62 18.08 36.48
N GLY A 3 6.58 17.84 35.60
CA GLY A 3 6.36 17.61 34.18
C GLY A 3 5.83 16.20 33.98
N GLY A 4 4.52 16.02 34.13
CA GLY A 4 3.83 14.79 33.75
C GLY A 4 3.96 14.59 32.24
N ALA A 5 4.97 13.81 31.82
CA ALA A 5 4.97 13.19 30.51
C ALA A 5 3.68 12.39 30.38
N GLY A 6 2.73 12.91 29.60
CA GLY A 6 1.50 12.21 29.29
C GLY A 6 1.86 10.81 28.83
N GLN A 7 1.32 9.80 29.51
CA GLN A 7 1.44 8.41 29.08
C GLN A 7 0.85 8.33 27.67
N TYR A 8 1.70 8.42 26.65
CA TYR A 8 1.30 8.10 25.28
C TYR A 8 0.78 6.67 25.34
N THR A 9 -0.53 6.53 25.23
CA THR A 9 -1.19 5.23 25.30
C THR A 9 -0.67 4.45 24.10
N GLN A 10 0.26 3.51 24.34
CA GLN A 10 0.83 2.69 23.27
C GLN A 10 -0.29 1.82 22.72
N ARG A 11 -0.85 2.19 21.57
CA ARG A 11 -1.82 1.36 20.85
C ARG A 11 -1.10 0.41 19.91
N THR A 12 -1.67 -0.78 19.71
CA THR A 12 -1.08 -1.78 18.80
C THR A 12 -1.50 -1.57 17.35
N VAL A 13 -0.83 -2.26 16.43
CA VAL A 13 -1.18 -2.28 14.99
C VAL A 13 -2.63 -2.72 14.79
N GLU A 14 -3.11 -3.71 15.55
CA GLU A 14 -4.47 -4.22 15.49
C GLU A 14 -5.49 -3.18 15.94
N GLU A 15 -5.14 -2.34 16.91
CA GLU A 15 -6.03 -1.30 17.41
C GLU A 15 -6.17 -0.14 16.43
N VAL A 16 -5.07 0.26 15.79
CA VAL A 16 -5.09 1.24 14.69
C VAL A 16 -5.84 0.67 13.49
N PHE A 17 -5.65 -0.61 13.15
CA PHE A 17 -6.41 -1.25 12.08
C PHE A 17 -7.91 -1.38 12.41
N ARG A 18 -8.26 -1.62 13.69
CA ARG A 18 -9.65 -1.64 14.14
C ARG A 18 -10.30 -0.25 14.00
N ASP A 19 -9.59 0.80 14.38
CA ASP A 19 -10.02 2.19 14.16
C ASP A 19 -10.24 2.48 12.66
N TYR A 20 -9.26 2.15 11.81
CA TYR A 20 -9.37 2.26 10.34
C TYR A 20 -10.62 1.55 9.81
N LYS A 21 -10.86 0.29 10.23
CA LYS A 21 -12.03 -0.47 9.76
C LYS A 21 -13.35 0.18 10.17
N ALA A 22 -13.45 0.70 11.38
CA ALA A 22 -14.67 1.32 11.88
C ALA A 22 -14.98 2.61 11.12
N ARG A 23 -13.98 3.47 10.92
CA ARG A 23 -14.12 4.69 10.10
C ARG A 23 -14.44 4.36 8.64
N ARG A 24 -13.79 3.35 8.07
CA ARG A 24 -14.08 2.85 6.72
C ARG A 24 -15.52 2.34 6.61
N ALA A 25 -16.02 1.63 7.61
CA ALA A 25 -17.40 1.15 7.64
C ALA A 25 -18.39 2.32 7.68
N ALA A 26 -18.12 3.35 8.47
CA ALA A 26 -18.91 4.58 8.51
C ALA A 26 -18.99 5.26 7.14
N VAL A 27 -17.84 5.46 6.48
CA VAL A 27 -17.78 6.06 5.14
C VAL A 27 -18.53 5.22 4.11
N ILE A 28 -18.36 3.89 4.13
CA ILE A 28 -19.12 3.00 3.24
C ILE A 28 -20.62 3.14 3.49
N LYS A 29 -21.04 3.21 4.75
CA LYS A 29 -22.44 3.40 5.12
C LYS A 29 -23.01 4.70 4.53
N ALA A 30 -22.28 5.82 4.68
CA ALA A 30 -22.65 7.11 4.11
C ALA A 30 -22.81 7.06 2.58
N LEU A 31 -21.88 6.42 1.88
CA LEU A 31 -21.85 6.37 0.41
C LEU A 31 -22.71 5.24 -0.19
N THR A 32 -23.35 4.41 0.62
CA THR A 32 -24.18 3.29 0.16
C THR A 32 -25.55 3.24 0.83
N THR A 33 -25.59 2.91 2.11
CA THR A 33 -26.83 2.62 2.84
C THR A 33 -27.59 3.90 3.13
N ASP A 34 -26.87 4.97 3.47
CA ASP A 34 -27.44 6.26 3.85
C ASP A 34 -27.20 7.31 2.76
N VAL A 35 -27.06 6.89 1.50
CA VAL A 35 -26.64 7.79 0.39
C VAL A 35 -27.59 8.95 0.17
N ASP A 36 -28.90 8.74 0.35
CA ASP A 36 -29.90 9.80 0.22
C ASP A 36 -29.75 10.87 1.31
N GLU A 37 -29.48 10.45 2.55
CA GLU A 37 -29.24 11.35 3.67
C GLU A 37 -27.94 12.13 3.48
N PHE A 38 -26.87 11.42 3.11
CA PHE A 38 -25.57 12.00 2.81
C PHE A 38 -25.66 13.05 1.69
N PHE A 39 -26.37 12.72 0.60
CA PHE A 39 -26.58 13.62 -0.54
C PHE A 39 -27.31 14.91 -0.13
N GLN A 40 -28.36 14.78 0.69
CA GLN A 40 -29.13 15.92 1.20
C GLN A 40 -28.30 16.84 2.11
N LEU A 41 -27.43 16.27 2.95
CA LEU A 41 -26.57 17.05 3.84
C LEU A 41 -25.48 17.84 3.10
N CYS A 42 -25.00 17.32 1.96
CA CYS A 42 -23.99 17.94 1.11
C CYS A 42 -24.54 19.09 0.25
N ASP A 43 -25.16 20.09 0.88
CA ASP A 43 -25.73 21.26 0.21
C ASP A 43 -24.62 22.18 -0.40
N PRO A 44 -24.61 22.41 -1.72
CA PRO A 44 -23.62 23.26 -2.39
C PRO A 44 -23.67 24.73 -1.97
N GLU A 45 -24.79 25.19 -1.39
CA GLU A 45 -24.93 26.58 -0.90
C GLU A 45 -24.34 26.77 0.51
N LYS A 46 -23.95 25.68 1.18
CA LYS A 46 -23.21 25.74 2.45
C LYS A 46 -21.71 25.92 2.21
N GLU A 47 -21.00 26.23 3.28
CA GLU A 47 -19.53 26.30 3.28
C GLU A 47 -18.85 24.95 2.91
N ASN A 48 -17.52 24.90 2.95
CA ASN A 48 -16.70 23.79 2.46
C ASN A 48 -16.78 22.52 3.34
N LEU A 49 -17.88 21.79 3.23
CA LEU A 49 -18.19 20.58 3.99
C LEU A 49 -17.22 19.43 3.70
N CYS A 50 -17.05 18.57 4.68
CA CYS A 50 -16.25 17.35 4.66
C CYS A 50 -17.09 16.13 5.03
N LEU A 51 -16.65 14.93 4.63
CA LEU A 51 -17.20 13.66 5.14
C LEU A 51 -16.22 13.05 6.15
N TYR A 52 -16.70 12.87 7.38
CA TYR A 52 -15.97 12.23 8.47
C TYR A 52 -16.50 10.82 8.75
N GLY A 53 -15.59 9.87 8.92
CA GLY A 53 -15.85 8.56 9.51
C GLY A 53 -15.31 8.47 10.94
N HIS A 54 -16.13 8.03 11.88
CA HIS A 54 -15.80 7.92 13.30
C HIS A 54 -15.51 6.47 13.72
N PRO A 55 -14.72 6.24 14.79
CA PRO A 55 -14.35 4.89 15.24
C PRO A 55 -15.50 4.11 15.88
N ASN A 56 -16.66 4.73 16.06
CA ASN A 56 -17.92 4.12 16.49
C ASN A 56 -18.82 3.72 15.30
N GLU A 57 -18.27 3.68 14.09
CA GLU A 57 -18.96 3.34 12.83
C GLU A 57 -20.08 4.34 12.44
N GLN A 58 -20.07 5.54 13.03
CA GLN A 58 -20.91 6.65 12.59
C GLN A 58 -20.17 7.56 11.62
N TRP A 59 -20.90 8.18 10.71
CA TRP A 59 -20.38 9.18 9.79
C TRP A 59 -21.02 10.53 10.08
N GLU A 60 -20.36 11.60 9.62
CA GLU A 60 -20.81 12.97 9.80
C GLU A 60 -20.43 13.82 8.60
N VAL A 61 -21.31 14.77 8.22
CA VAL A 61 -21.00 15.84 7.28
C VAL A 61 -20.92 17.14 8.06
N SER A 62 -19.72 17.72 8.15
CA SER A 62 -19.46 18.90 8.95
C SER A 62 -18.38 19.78 8.33
N LEU A 63 -18.22 20.99 8.86
CA LEU A 63 -17.11 21.88 8.53
C LEU A 63 -15.78 21.27 9.04
N PRO A 64 -14.65 21.63 8.44
CA PRO A 64 -13.35 21.22 8.96
C PRO A 64 -13.13 21.67 10.40
N SER A 65 -12.21 21.00 11.10
CA SER A 65 -11.86 21.36 12.48
C SER A 65 -11.41 22.82 12.58
N GLU A 66 -11.94 23.54 13.56
CA GLU A 66 -11.50 24.91 13.89
C GLU A 66 -10.15 24.92 14.65
N GLU A 67 -9.71 23.76 15.18
CA GLU A 67 -8.47 23.65 15.94
C GLU A 67 -7.23 23.72 15.04
N VAL A 68 -6.22 24.50 15.48
CA VAL A 68 -4.97 24.71 14.73
C VAL A 68 -3.75 24.39 15.61
N PRO A 69 -2.96 23.32 15.33
CA PRO A 69 -3.21 22.30 14.31
C PRO A 69 -4.31 21.30 14.75
N PRO A 70 -5.02 20.67 13.79
CA PRO A 70 -6.06 19.69 14.12
C PRO A 70 -5.48 18.43 14.75
N GLU A 71 -6.28 17.74 15.59
CA GLU A 71 -5.83 16.52 16.27
C GLU A 71 -5.56 15.35 15.30
N ILE A 72 -6.27 15.28 14.17
CA ILE A 72 -6.07 14.28 13.12
C ILE A 72 -6.05 14.97 11.76
N PRO A 73 -5.48 14.33 10.71
CA PRO A 73 -5.56 14.86 9.35
C PRO A 73 -7.00 15.11 8.92
N ASP A 74 -7.24 16.26 8.27
CA ASP A 74 -8.57 16.59 7.75
C ASP A 74 -8.90 15.81 6.46
N PRO A 75 -10.20 15.47 6.24
CA PRO A 75 -10.68 14.98 4.96
C PRO A 75 -10.62 16.04 3.86
N ALA A 76 -11.02 15.66 2.64
CA ALA A 76 -11.16 16.61 1.54
C ALA A 76 -12.25 17.65 1.85
N LEU A 77 -11.89 18.92 1.69
CA LEU A 77 -12.76 20.07 1.90
C LEU A 77 -13.64 20.33 0.66
N GLY A 78 -14.87 20.77 0.89
CA GLY A 78 -15.75 21.27 -0.17
C GLY A 78 -16.31 20.18 -1.08
N ILE A 79 -16.54 18.98 -0.55
CA ILE A 79 -17.11 17.87 -1.32
C ILE A 79 -18.50 18.20 -1.88
N ASN A 80 -19.22 19.11 -1.22
CA ASN A 80 -20.55 19.58 -1.61
C ASN A 80 -20.54 20.42 -2.90
N PHE A 81 -19.46 21.15 -3.21
CA PHE A 81 -19.44 22.07 -4.37
C PHE A 81 -19.54 21.36 -5.71
N ALA A 82 -18.99 20.15 -5.81
CA ALA A 82 -19.01 19.36 -7.04
C ALA A 82 -20.30 18.53 -7.21
N ARG A 83 -21.17 18.45 -6.19
CA ARG A 83 -22.31 17.52 -6.14
C ARG A 83 -23.24 17.67 -7.35
N ASP A 84 -23.64 18.91 -7.64
CA ASP A 84 -24.62 19.20 -8.71
C ASP A 84 -23.95 19.45 -10.07
N GLY A 85 -22.62 19.49 -10.11
CA GLY A 85 -21.83 19.73 -11.33
C GLY A 85 -21.48 18.46 -12.13
N MET A 86 -21.86 17.27 -11.64
CA MET A 86 -21.55 15.99 -12.28
C MET A 86 -22.61 14.93 -12.00
N GLN A 87 -22.52 13.75 -12.64
CA GLN A 87 -23.42 12.63 -12.32
C GLN A 87 -23.17 12.19 -10.88
N GLU A 88 -24.25 11.91 -10.14
CA GLU A 88 -24.19 11.48 -8.75
C GLU A 88 -23.21 10.32 -8.52
N LYS A 89 -23.23 9.30 -9.40
CA LYS A 89 -22.29 8.17 -9.32
C LYS A 89 -20.82 8.60 -9.40
N ASP A 90 -20.52 9.62 -10.20
CA ASP A 90 -19.16 10.09 -10.45
C ASP A 90 -18.72 10.99 -9.28
N TRP A 91 -19.67 11.75 -8.69
CA TRP A 91 -19.46 12.49 -7.45
C TRP A 91 -19.20 11.55 -6.26
N LEU A 92 -20.02 10.52 -6.06
CA LEU A 92 -19.82 9.51 -5.01
C LEU A 92 -18.47 8.80 -5.17
N ALA A 93 -18.08 8.47 -6.40
CA ALA A 93 -16.78 7.91 -6.72
C ALA A 93 -15.62 8.87 -6.38
N LEU A 94 -15.76 10.16 -6.66
CA LEU A 94 -14.79 11.18 -6.27
C LEU A 94 -14.64 11.25 -4.74
N VAL A 95 -15.76 11.32 -4.01
CA VAL A 95 -15.77 11.35 -2.55
C VAL A 95 -15.13 10.09 -1.97
N ALA A 96 -15.39 8.92 -2.55
CA ALA A 96 -14.79 7.66 -2.12
C ALA A 96 -13.27 7.66 -2.25
N VAL A 97 -12.71 8.10 -3.39
CA VAL A 97 -11.26 8.16 -3.59
C VAL A 97 -10.59 9.10 -2.58
N HIS A 98 -11.19 10.26 -2.33
CA HIS A 98 -10.69 11.18 -1.31
C HIS A 98 -10.79 10.60 0.11
N SER A 99 -11.87 9.86 0.39
CA SER A 99 -12.06 9.20 1.68
C SER A 99 -11.04 8.07 1.89
N ASP A 100 -10.72 7.29 0.86
CA ASP A 100 -9.68 6.26 0.91
C ASP A 100 -8.31 6.85 1.27
N ALA A 101 -7.95 7.98 0.64
CA ALA A 101 -6.69 8.68 0.95
C ALA A 101 -6.68 9.22 2.39
N TRP A 102 -7.80 9.80 2.84
CA TRP A 102 -7.94 10.30 4.20
C TRP A 102 -7.83 9.19 5.26
N LEU A 103 -8.51 8.06 5.05
CA LEU A 103 -8.45 6.90 5.96
C LEU A 103 -7.01 6.37 6.11
N LEU A 104 -6.26 6.31 5.01
CA LEU A 104 -4.85 5.92 5.03
C LEU A 104 -4.01 6.95 5.82
N SER A 105 -4.23 8.24 5.58
CA SER A 105 -3.56 9.34 6.31
C SER A 105 -3.79 9.25 7.82
N VAL A 106 -5.04 9.07 8.26
CA VAL A 106 -5.39 8.92 9.69
C VAL A 106 -4.74 7.68 10.31
N ALA A 107 -4.75 6.55 9.62
CA ALA A 107 -4.14 5.31 10.12
C ALA A 107 -2.63 5.47 10.34
N PHE A 108 -1.92 6.11 9.40
CA PHE A 108 -0.48 6.34 9.50
C PHE A 108 -0.11 7.48 10.44
N TYR A 109 -0.97 8.50 10.58
CA TYR A 109 -0.86 9.52 11.63
C TYR A 109 -0.85 8.87 13.02
N PHE A 110 -1.80 7.98 13.30
CA PHE A 110 -1.82 7.22 14.55
C PHE A 110 -0.62 6.29 14.68
N GLY A 111 -0.22 5.62 13.61
CA GLY A 111 1.00 4.80 13.60
C GLY A 111 2.23 5.59 14.05
N ALA A 112 2.42 6.80 13.53
CA ALA A 112 3.50 7.69 13.95
C ALA A 112 3.35 8.12 15.43
N ARG A 113 2.15 8.56 15.83
CA ARG A 113 1.86 9.01 17.21
C ARG A 113 2.07 7.90 18.27
N PHE A 114 1.89 6.64 17.89
CA PHE A 114 2.09 5.47 18.75
C PHE A 114 3.47 4.81 18.60
N GLY A 115 4.38 5.39 17.82
CA GLY A 115 5.76 4.92 17.71
C GLY A 115 5.95 3.68 16.83
N PHE A 116 5.17 3.53 15.76
CA PHE A 116 5.29 2.39 14.84
C PHE A 116 6.62 2.42 14.07
N ASP A 117 7.40 1.35 14.23
CA ASP A 117 8.58 1.10 13.43
C ASP A 117 8.25 0.65 11.99
N LYS A 118 9.28 0.35 11.20
CA LYS A 118 9.15 -0.15 9.83
C LYS A 118 8.28 -1.41 9.73
N THR A 119 8.39 -2.33 10.68
CA THR A 119 7.66 -3.59 10.70
C THR A 119 6.19 -3.36 11.01
N CYS A 120 5.89 -2.51 12.00
CA CYS A 120 4.54 -2.10 12.34
C CYS A 120 3.84 -1.42 11.16
N ARG A 121 4.49 -0.47 10.48
CA ARG A 121 3.95 0.21 9.30
C ARG A 121 3.67 -0.76 8.15
N LYS A 122 4.60 -1.67 7.85
CA LYS A 122 4.42 -2.71 6.83
C LYS A 122 3.23 -3.62 7.15
N ARG A 123 3.10 -4.04 8.41
CA ARG A 123 1.98 -4.88 8.86
C ARG A 123 0.65 -4.15 8.75
N LEU A 124 0.58 -2.89 9.20
CA LEU A 124 -0.63 -2.06 9.11
C LEU A 124 -1.08 -1.91 7.66
N PHE A 125 -0.15 -1.55 6.76
CA PHE A 125 -0.44 -1.41 5.33
C PHE A 125 -0.97 -2.72 4.74
N SER A 126 -0.33 -3.84 5.05
CA SER A 126 -0.77 -5.16 4.59
C SER A 126 -2.21 -5.44 5.03
N MET A 127 -2.55 -5.19 6.29
CA MET A 127 -3.91 -5.42 6.81
C MET A 127 -4.95 -4.52 6.14
N ILE A 128 -4.60 -3.24 5.88
CA ILE A 128 -5.45 -2.29 5.15
C ILE A 128 -5.70 -2.79 3.73
N ASN A 129 -4.67 -3.24 3.04
CA ASN A 129 -4.70 -3.62 1.63
C ASN A 129 -5.36 -4.99 1.35
N GLU A 130 -5.67 -5.78 2.39
CA GLU A 130 -6.52 -6.99 2.26
C GLU A 130 -8.01 -6.64 2.12
N LEU A 131 -8.41 -5.40 2.37
CA LEU A 131 -9.78 -4.93 2.21
C LEU A 131 -9.91 -4.19 0.87
N PRO A 132 -11.06 -4.30 0.17
CA PRO A 132 -11.31 -3.39 -0.94
C PRO A 132 -11.34 -1.94 -0.44
N THR A 133 -10.89 -1.03 -1.27
CA THR A 133 -11.08 0.40 -1.08
C THR A 133 -12.57 0.75 -1.03
N VAL A 134 -12.92 1.89 -0.45
CA VAL A 134 -14.29 2.42 -0.47
C VAL A 134 -14.73 2.60 -1.92
N TYR A 135 -13.86 3.10 -2.79
CA TYR A 135 -14.11 3.24 -4.22
C TYR A 135 -14.45 1.89 -4.90
N GLU A 136 -13.68 0.83 -4.64
CA GLU A 136 -13.94 -0.50 -5.22
C GLU A 136 -15.27 -1.11 -4.74
N VAL A 137 -15.66 -0.82 -3.49
CA VAL A 137 -16.95 -1.23 -2.93
C VAL A 137 -18.09 -0.55 -3.70
N LEU A 138 -18.01 0.77 -3.92
CA LEU A 138 -19.03 1.51 -4.68
C LEU A 138 -19.14 1.06 -6.13
N ASN A 139 -18.00 0.83 -6.78
CA ASN A 139 -17.97 0.47 -8.21
C ASN A 139 -18.19 -1.02 -8.46
N GLY A 140 -18.48 -1.83 -7.43
CA GLY A 140 -18.88 -3.22 -7.56
C GLY A 140 -17.85 -4.14 -8.23
N LYS A 141 -16.56 -3.78 -8.22
CA LYS A 141 -15.50 -4.55 -8.88
C LYS A 141 -15.12 -5.85 -8.16
N ASN A 142 -15.74 -6.15 -7.01
CA ASN A 142 -15.51 -7.39 -6.28
C ASN A 142 -16.50 -8.51 -6.66
N LYS A 143 -16.34 -9.02 -7.88
CA LYS A 143 -16.52 -10.46 -8.14
C LYS A 143 -15.13 -11.00 -8.49
N ILE A 144 -14.67 -12.01 -7.74
CA ILE A 144 -13.36 -12.71 -7.79
C ILE A 144 -12.37 -12.10 -6.78
N ARG A 145 -12.07 -12.70 -5.61
CA ARG A 145 -11.54 -14.06 -5.40
C ARG A 145 -12.14 -14.73 -4.15
N THR A 146 -13.13 -15.61 -4.34
CA THR A 146 -13.28 -16.75 -3.43
C THR A 146 -12.29 -17.82 -3.84
N ALA A 147 -11.58 -18.34 -2.85
CA ALA A 147 -10.60 -19.41 -2.99
C ALA A 147 -11.16 -20.59 -3.80
N VAL A 148 -10.27 -21.16 -4.62
CA VAL A 148 -10.49 -22.33 -5.45
C VAL A 148 -11.13 -23.46 -4.65
N ASN A 149 -12.37 -23.77 -5.01
CA ASN A 149 -13.09 -24.94 -4.56
C ASN A 149 -12.59 -26.15 -5.35
N ASN A 150 -11.54 -26.83 -4.89
CA ASN A 150 -11.17 -28.15 -5.40
C ASN A 150 -11.66 -29.23 -4.44
N ASN A 151 -12.87 -29.68 -4.71
CA ASN A 151 -13.42 -30.90 -4.17
C ASN A 151 -12.83 -32.08 -4.97
N SER A 152 -11.95 -32.87 -4.36
CA SER A 152 -11.76 -34.26 -4.79
C SER A 152 -11.27 -35.11 -3.63
N ASN A 153 -12.18 -35.95 -3.14
CA ASN A 153 -11.97 -36.96 -2.12
C ASN A 153 -11.20 -38.13 -2.74
N ASN A 154 -10.07 -38.55 -2.16
CA ASN A 154 -9.91 -39.94 -1.76
C ASN A 154 -8.73 -40.20 -0.80
N LYS A 155 -9.15 -40.76 0.32
CA LYS A 155 -8.48 -41.39 1.46
C LYS A 155 -7.33 -42.34 1.08
N SER A 156 -6.21 -42.27 1.81
CA SER A 156 -5.42 -43.44 2.23
C SER A 156 -4.51 -43.08 3.41
N LYS A 157 -4.66 -43.84 4.50
CA LYS A 157 -3.85 -43.84 5.72
C LYS A 157 -2.49 -44.49 5.46
N SER A 158 -1.43 -43.96 6.05
CA SER A 158 -0.47 -44.77 6.81
C SER A 158 0.38 -43.90 7.76
N ASN A 159 0.37 -44.30 9.03
CA ASN A 159 1.30 -43.87 10.06
C ASN A 159 2.73 -44.28 9.66
N LEU A 160 3.75 -43.53 10.12
CA LEU A 160 4.91 -44.12 10.81
C LEU A 160 5.72 -43.03 11.57
N LYS A 161 6.32 -43.53 12.64
CA LYS A 161 6.94 -42.91 13.82
C LYS A 161 8.36 -42.35 13.57
N VAL A 162 8.64 -41.20 14.19
CA VAL A 162 9.68 -40.94 15.23
C VAL A 162 11.20 -41.12 14.91
N LYS A 163 11.96 -40.13 15.41
CA LYS A 163 13.41 -40.11 15.83
C LYS A 163 14.46 -39.96 14.71
N SER A 164 15.59 -39.26 14.87
CA SER A 164 16.30 -38.74 16.04
C SER A 164 17.45 -37.79 15.62
N SER A 165 17.97 -37.01 16.60
CA SER A 165 19.39 -36.62 16.82
C SER A 165 20.01 -35.58 15.88
N GLU A 166 20.24 -34.33 16.29
CA GLU A 166 21.34 -33.80 17.15
C GLU A 166 22.76 -34.09 16.64
N THR A 167 23.52 -33.03 16.31
CA THR A 167 24.82 -32.68 16.92
C THR A 167 25.39 -31.35 16.36
N LEU A 168 25.48 -30.34 17.23
CA LEU A 168 26.49 -29.25 17.22
C LEU A 168 27.85 -29.84 17.72
N PRO A 169 29.04 -29.15 17.72
CA PRO A 169 29.19 -27.70 17.95
C PRO A 169 30.48 -26.97 17.44
N LYS A 170 30.49 -25.64 17.72
CA LYS A 170 31.64 -24.73 18.05
C LYS A 170 32.38 -23.92 16.94
N ASN A 171 31.96 -22.64 16.85
CA ASN A 171 32.65 -21.33 16.79
C ASN A 171 34.10 -21.27 17.40
N PRO A 172 34.91 -20.16 17.40
CA PRO A 172 34.55 -18.72 17.23
C PRO A 172 35.59 -17.77 16.56
N LYS A 173 35.20 -16.51 16.29
CA LYS A 173 35.86 -15.28 16.82
C LYS A 173 35.16 -13.96 16.40
N VAL A 174 35.04 -13.06 17.37
CA VAL A 174 34.47 -11.69 17.37
C VAL A 174 35.53 -10.72 17.91
N GLY A 175 35.45 -9.44 17.48
CA GLY A 175 36.06 -8.24 18.10
C GLY A 175 37.02 -7.52 17.15
N GLN A 176 36.94 -6.22 16.85
CA GLN A 176 36.60 -5.05 17.69
C GLN A 176 36.14 -3.82 16.82
N PRO A 177 35.62 -2.73 17.45
CA PRO A 177 34.97 -1.57 16.81
C PRO A 177 35.82 -0.28 16.77
N GLN A 178 35.34 0.75 16.03
CA GLN A 178 35.52 2.23 16.14
C GLN A 178 35.45 2.87 14.74
N GLU A 179 35.02 4.09 14.45
CA GLU A 179 34.17 5.16 15.00
C GLU A 179 34.09 6.19 13.83
N GLU A 180 32.92 6.83 13.66
CA GLU A 180 32.72 8.18 13.07
C GLU A 180 33.02 8.43 11.56
N ASP A 181 31.95 8.53 10.75
CA ASP A 181 31.87 9.55 9.68
C ASP A 181 30.40 9.92 9.42
N GLU A 182 30.09 11.21 9.55
CA GLU A 182 28.78 11.80 9.31
C GLU A 182 28.55 11.97 7.80
N GLY A 183 27.98 10.95 7.17
CA GLY A 183 27.48 11.01 5.79
C GLY A 183 25.96 11.15 5.75
N LEU A 184 25.48 12.24 5.16
CA LEU A 184 24.08 12.45 4.80
C LEU A 184 23.64 11.38 3.78
N ASP A 185 23.02 10.30 4.26
CA ASP A 185 22.34 9.33 3.38
C ASP A 185 20.95 9.86 3.01
N GLU A 186 20.94 10.74 2.00
CA GLU A 186 19.80 10.88 1.12
C GLU A 186 19.65 9.59 0.29
N GLU A 187 18.41 9.12 0.16
CA GLU A 187 17.91 8.16 -0.84
C GLU A 187 18.19 6.65 -0.62
N ASN A 188 17.11 5.88 -0.37
CA ASN A 188 16.72 4.86 -1.36
C ASN A 188 15.26 4.41 -1.17
N GLU A 189 14.33 5.20 -1.69
CA GLU A 189 12.91 4.81 -1.86
C GLU A 189 12.64 4.24 -3.26
N HIS A 190 13.65 3.67 -3.92
CA HIS A 190 13.47 2.90 -5.15
C HIS A 190 13.43 1.41 -4.81
N GLY A 191 12.21 0.85 -4.83
CA GLY A 191 12.00 -0.59 -4.75
C GLY A 191 12.96 -1.33 -5.67
N GLU A 192 13.67 -2.30 -5.10
CA GLU A 192 14.77 -3.10 -5.67
C GLU A 192 14.53 -3.46 -7.15
N THR A 193 14.94 -2.58 -8.06
CA THR A 193 14.86 -2.85 -9.50
C THR A 193 16.03 -3.74 -9.85
N LEU A 194 15.78 -5.04 -9.92
CA LEU A 194 16.80 -6.05 -10.16
C LEU A 194 17.07 -6.26 -11.65
N CYS A 195 18.34 -6.41 -12.01
CA CYS A 195 18.74 -6.75 -13.37
C CYS A 195 18.20 -8.14 -13.76
N GLY A 196 17.42 -8.22 -14.84
CA GLY A 196 16.87 -9.49 -15.33
C GLY A 196 17.89 -10.52 -15.85
N SER A 197 19.19 -10.18 -15.85
CA SER A 197 20.28 -11.09 -16.25
C SER A 197 21.21 -11.48 -15.11
N CYS A 198 21.61 -10.56 -14.23
CA CYS A 198 22.55 -10.86 -13.14
C CYS A 198 21.90 -10.82 -11.75
N GLY A 199 20.68 -10.29 -11.61
CA GLY A 199 19.98 -10.21 -10.33
C GLY A 199 20.50 -9.15 -9.37
N GLU A 200 21.46 -8.31 -9.80
CA GLU A 200 21.98 -7.22 -8.98
C GLU A 200 21.03 -6.00 -8.99
N ASN A 201 21.11 -5.20 -7.93
CA ASN A 201 20.28 -4.02 -7.72
C ASN A 201 20.60 -2.87 -8.69
N TYR A 202 19.61 -2.00 -8.87
CA TYR A 202 19.76 -0.73 -9.57
C TYR A 202 20.81 0.16 -8.91
N ALA A 203 21.75 0.62 -9.72
CA ALA A 203 22.75 1.63 -9.38
C ALA A 203 22.68 2.75 -10.43
N ALA A 204 22.59 4.00 -9.97
CA ALA A 204 22.33 5.18 -10.82
C ALA A 204 23.51 5.53 -11.75
N ASP A 205 24.72 5.07 -11.44
CA ASP A 205 25.94 5.25 -12.21
C ASP A 205 26.09 4.24 -13.36
N GLU A 206 25.25 3.20 -13.42
CA GLU A 206 25.28 2.19 -14.47
C GLU A 206 24.28 2.47 -15.61
N PHE A 207 24.61 2.05 -16.83
CA PHE A 207 23.69 2.14 -17.96
C PHE A 207 22.70 0.97 -17.97
N TRP A 208 21.40 1.28 -18.02
CA TRP A 208 20.31 0.31 -18.06
C TRP A 208 19.43 0.45 -19.31
N ILE A 209 18.81 -0.66 -19.72
CA ILE A 209 17.87 -0.71 -20.84
C ILE A 209 16.67 -1.62 -20.50
N CYS A 210 15.47 -1.19 -20.87
CA CYS A 210 14.22 -1.94 -20.67
C CYS A 210 13.83 -2.71 -21.93
N CYS A 211 13.40 -3.97 -21.77
CA CYS A 211 12.92 -4.82 -22.87
C CYS A 211 11.44 -4.55 -23.21
N ASP A 212 11.12 -4.22 -24.46
CA ASP A 212 9.74 -3.94 -24.91
C ASP A 212 8.81 -5.17 -24.91
N ILE A 213 9.33 -6.38 -24.67
CA ILE A 213 8.55 -7.63 -24.69
C ILE A 213 8.18 -8.11 -23.29
N CYS A 214 9.08 -7.97 -22.32
CA CYS A 214 8.88 -8.50 -20.97
C CYS A 214 8.97 -7.43 -19.88
N GLU A 215 9.20 -6.17 -20.27
CA GLU A 215 9.24 -4.99 -19.39
C GLU A 215 10.27 -5.09 -18.26
N LYS A 216 11.23 -6.02 -18.38
CA LYS A 216 12.35 -6.17 -17.44
C LYS A 216 13.50 -5.23 -17.80
N TRP A 217 14.18 -4.76 -16.76
CA TRP A 217 15.35 -3.90 -16.82
C TRP A 217 16.65 -4.71 -16.80
N PHE A 218 17.64 -4.27 -17.56
CA PHE A 218 18.94 -4.94 -17.69
C PHE A 218 20.08 -3.92 -17.70
N HIS A 219 21.22 -4.24 -17.09
CA HIS A 219 22.45 -3.50 -17.37
C HIS A 219 22.83 -3.67 -18.84
N GLY A 220 23.23 -2.60 -19.51
CA GLY A 220 23.70 -2.67 -20.89
C GLY A 220 24.85 -3.66 -21.07
N LYS A 221 25.79 -3.73 -20.10
CA LYS A 221 26.87 -4.73 -20.08
C LYS A 221 26.36 -6.17 -20.06
N CYS A 222 25.31 -6.47 -19.28
CA CYS A 222 24.73 -7.82 -19.18
C CYS A 222 24.07 -8.27 -20.48
N VAL A 223 23.59 -7.34 -21.30
CA VAL A 223 22.92 -7.63 -22.57
C VAL A 223 23.69 -7.14 -23.81
N LYS A 224 24.95 -6.76 -23.64
CA LYS A 224 25.87 -6.32 -24.70
C LYS A 224 25.35 -5.14 -25.54
N ILE A 225 24.71 -4.18 -24.87
CA ILE A 225 24.28 -2.90 -25.45
C ILE A 225 25.04 -1.76 -24.77
N THR A 226 25.62 -0.88 -25.58
CA THR A 226 26.25 0.36 -25.11
C THR A 226 25.25 1.52 -25.17
N PRO A 227 25.44 2.59 -24.38
CA PRO A 227 24.60 3.79 -24.44
C PRO A 227 24.45 4.33 -25.87
N ALA A 228 25.57 4.53 -26.58
CA ALA A 228 25.57 5.01 -27.96
C ALA A 228 24.78 4.11 -28.94
N ARG A 229 24.75 2.79 -28.69
CA ARG A 229 23.93 1.87 -29.49
C ARG A 229 22.45 2.01 -29.15
N ALA A 230 22.11 2.22 -27.88
CA ALA A 230 20.73 2.34 -27.41
C ALA A 230 20.02 3.57 -27.97
N GLU A 231 20.73 4.68 -28.19
CA GLU A 231 20.20 5.89 -28.85
C GLU A 231 19.55 5.60 -30.22
N HIS A 232 20.01 4.54 -30.91
CA HIS A 232 19.54 4.16 -32.24
C HIS A 232 18.57 2.97 -32.22
N ILE A 233 18.24 2.44 -31.04
CA ILE A 233 17.30 1.31 -30.89
C ILE A 233 15.89 1.85 -30.67
N LYS A 234 15.01 1.69 -31.65
CA LYS A 234 13.59 2.04 -31.50
C LYS A 234 12.81 1.05 -30.63
N GLN A 235 13.16 -0.24 -30.71
CA GLN A 235 12.58 -1.31 -29.91
C GLN A 235 13.67 -2.30 -29.53
N TYR A 236 13.92 -2.43 -28.23
CA TYR A 236 14.89 -3.34 -27.64
C TYR A 236 14.23 -4.65 -27.21
N LYS A 237 14.82 -5.77 -27.68
CA LYS A 237 14.43 -7.12 -27.28
C LYS A 237 15.57 -7.79 -26.54
N CYS A 238 15.34 -8.17 -25.28
CA CYS A 238 16.36 -8.85 -24.47
C CYS A 238 16.74 -10.23 -25.05
N PRO A 239 17.91 -10.79 -24.69
CA PRO A 239 18.37 -12.08 -25.22
C PRO A 239 17.34 -13.21 -25.05
N THR A 240 16.68 -13.28 -23.89
CA THR A 240 15.66 -14.29 -23.59
C THR A 240 14.44 -14.17 -24.49
N CYS A 241 13.96 -12.94 -24.74
CA CYS A 241 12.85 -12.71 -25.65
C CYS A 241 13.29 -12.97 -27.10
N SER A 242 14.53 -12.65 -27.45
CA SER A 242 15.10 -12.84 -28.79
C SER A 242 15.21 -14.32 -29.16
N SER A 243 15.63 -15.17 -28.22
CA SER A 243 15.76 -16.63 -28.40
C SER A 243 14.42 -17.36 -28.44
N ASN A 244 13.35 -16.79 -27.89
CA ASN A 244 11.99 -17.32 -28.02
C ASN A 244 11.43 -17.07 -29.43
N LYS A 245 11.99 -17.74 -30.44
CA LYS A 245 11.25 -18.04 -31.67
C LYS A 245 10.22 -19.11 -31.32
N ARG A 246 8.95 -18.73 -31.39
CA ARG A 246 7.80 -19.64 -31.36
C ARG A 246 8.12 -20.90 -32.19
N VAL A 247 8.08 -22.07 -31.55
CA VAL A 247 7.92 -23.35 -32.25
C VAL A 247 6.65 -23.19 -33.10
N ARG A 248 6.82 -23.25 -34.41
CA ARG A 248 5.71 -23.18 -35.37
C ARG A 248 5.00 -24.55 -35.30
N PRO A 249 3.68 -24.62 -35.02
CA PRO A 249 2.96 -25.88 -35.10
C PRO A 249 2.95 -26.34 -36.57
N SER A 250 3.34 -27.59 -36.81
CA SER A 250 3.03 -28.33 -38.04
C SER A 250 1.58 -28.80 -38.01
#